data_AF-A0A1B6ETQ5-F1
#
_entry.id   AF-A0A1B6ETQ5-F1
#
_cell.length_a   1.000
_cell.length_b   1.000
_cell.length_c   1.000
_cell.angle_alpha   90.00
_cell.angle_beta   90.00
_cell.angle_gamma   90.00
#
_symmetry.space_group_name_H-M   'P 1'
#
loop_
_entity.id
_entity.type
_entity.pdbx_description
1 polymer ?
#
loop_
_entity_poly.entity_id
_entity_poly.type
_entity_poly.pdbx_seq_one_letter_code
_entity_poly.pdbx_strand_id
1 'polypeptide(L)'
;TNYPAGEAHYYGDQRTYFHYDYDTTSAICFLKQYGLDRQFKISSKPGHQLILASAYGMLGSVDATSITSPPPLSETTELIKAVIENGGLQPGGINIGVKLRPDSLDLKDLAVSYVAAIDAFGKALRIATKIIADGVFIKNLQQRYLSFHSGFGSRFMNGEASLEECEEHTRKQNGDASYASGRSEHWQALFHRYTQN
;
A
#
# COMPACT_ATOMS: atom_id res chain seq x y z
N THR A 1 -19.53 4.04 5.79
CA THR A 1 -19.29 5.06 4.74
C THR A 1 -17.79 5.28 4.60
N ASN A 2 -17.28 5.59 3.41
CA ASN A 2 -15.83 5.81 3.23
C ASN A 2 -15.48 7.29 3.42
N TYR A 3 -14.49 7.55 4.27
CA TYR A 3 -13.88 8.83 4.58
C TYR A 3 -12.69 9.06 3.63
N PRO A 4 -12.65 10.16 2.88
CA PRO A 4 -11.51 10.44 1.99
C PRO A 4 -10.27 10.75 2.83
N ALA A 5 -9.12 10.14 2.54
CA ALA A 5 -7.85 10.53 3.14
C ALA A 5 -6.73 10.52 2.09
N GLY A 6 -5.85 11.53 2.13
CA GLY A 6 -4.70 11.62 1.23
C GLY A 6 -4.29 13.05 0.95
N GLU A 7 -3.03 13.23 0.50
CA GLU A 7 -2.41 14.54 0.34
C GLU A 7 -3.29 15.51 -0.47
N ALA A 8 -3.38 16.74 0.06
CA ALA A 8 -4.14 17.87 -0.47
C ALA A 8 -3.85 18.22 -1.95
N HIS A 9 -2.79 17.68 -2.54
CA HIS A 9 -2.33 18.02 -3.89
C HIS A 9 -3.33 17.73 -5.02
N TYR A 10 -4.41 16.97 -4.77
CA TYR A 10 -5.23 16.42 -5.86
C TYR A 10 -6.74 16.53 -5.71
N TYR A 11 -7.27 17.06 -4.60
CA TYR A 11 -8.70 17.33 -4.48
C TYR A 11 -9.05 18.72 -5.01
N GLY A 12 -8.73 19.00 -6.29
CA GLY A 12 -9.35 20.02 -7.16
C GLY A 12 -9.44 21.49 -6.71
N ASP A 13 -9.15 21.82 -5.45
CA ASP A 13 -9.33 23.15 -4.89
C ASP A 13 -8.14 23.45 -3.98
N GLN A 14 -7.10 24.04 -4.57
CA GLN A 14 -5.93 24.56 -3.85
C GLN A 14 -6.26 25.78 -2.95
N ARG A 15 -7.54 26.05 -2.68
CA ARG A 15 -8.00 27.24 -1.92
C ARG A 15 -7.92 27.08 -0.41
N THR A 16 -7.68 25.88 0.11
CA THR A 16 -7.39 25.67 1.54
C THR A 16 -5.94 25.22 1.71
N TYR A 17 -5.09 26.10 2.25
CA TYR A 17 -3.67 25.86 2.51
C TYR A 17 -3.41 24.67 3.46
N PHE A 18 -4.43 24.15 4.14
CA PHE A 18 -4.34 22.99 5.03
C PHE A 18 -5.66 22.21 5.05
N HIS A 19 -5.59 20.89 4.84
CA HIS A 19 -6.70 19.96 5.03
C HIS A 19 -6.47 19.18 6.34
N TYR A 20 -7.50 19.06 7.17
CA TYR A 20 -7.38 18.37 8.47
C TYR A 20 -7.08 16.87 8.32
N ASP A 21 -7.52 16.27 7.22
CA ASP A 21 -7.31 14.89 6.78
C ASP A 21 -6.22 14.78 5.71
N TYR A 22 -5.12 15.51 5.95
CA TYR A 22 -3.98 15.62 5.05
C TYR A 22 -3.43 14.25 4.59
N ASP A 23 -3.42 13.25 5.47
CA ASP A 23 -2.98 11.91 5.14
C ASP A 23 -3.81 10.85 5.88
N THR A 24 -3.60 9.58 5.51
CA THR A 24 -4.26 8.43 6.13
C THR A 24 -3.99 8.40 7.63
N THR A 25 -2.77 8.75 8.08
CA THR A 25 -2.42 8.75 9.50
C THR A 25 -3.28 9.74 10.29
N SER A 26 -3.36 10.99 9.83
CA SER A 26 -4.13 12.06 10.46
C SER A 26 -5.62 11.72 10.48
N ALA A 27 -6.14 11.16 9.38
CA ALA A 27 -7.51 10.68 9.30
C ALA A 27 -7.79 9.53 10.29
N ILE A 28 -6.90 8.53 10.39
CA ILE A 28 -7.02 7.44 11.37
C ILE A 28 -7.03 8.00 12.80
N CYS A 29 -6.08 8.88 13.11
CA CYS A 29 -5.98 9.50 14.44
C CYS A 29 -7.24 10.28 14.79
N PHE A 30 -7.75 11.11 13.87
CA PHE A 30 -8.99 11.84 14.04
C PHE A 30 -10.18 10.89 14.30
N LEU A 31 -10.37 9.89 13.44
CA LEU A 31 -11.47 8.95 13.57
C LEU A 31 -11.41 8.17 14.88
N LYS A 32 -10.22 7.75 15.33
CA LYS A 32 -10.04 7.06 16.61
C LYS A 32 -10.28 7.97 17.80
N GLN A 33 -9.75 9.20 17.78
CA GLN A 33 -9.91 10.17 18.86
C GLN A 33 -11.38 10.46 19.16
N TYR A 34 -12.23 10.50 18.13
CA TYR A 34 -13.67 10.77 18.27
C TYR A 34 -14.55 9.51 18.27
N GLY A 35 -13.97 8.31 18.33
CA GLY A 35 -14.73 7.05 18.38
C GLY A 35 -15.52 6.72 17.11
N LEU A 36 -15.09 7.24 15.96
CA LEU A 36 -15.73 7.10 14.64
C LEU A 36 -15.13 5.98 13.79
N ASP A 37 -14.04 5.35 14.23
CA ASP A 37 -13.30 4.30 13.50
C ASP A 37 -14.10 3.02 13.25
N ARG A 38 -15.21 2.82 13.97
CA ARG A 38 -16.16 1.73 13.73
C ARG A 38 -17.20 2.03 12.64
N GLN A 39 -17.44 3.30 12.33
CA GLN A 39 -18.46 3.74 11.38
C GLN A 39 -17.86 4.12 10.01
N PHE A 40 -16.60 4.55 10.02
CA PHE A 40 -15.89 5.01 8.84
C PHE A 40 -14.70 4.12 8.49
N LYS A 41 -14.51 3.93 7.18
CA LYS A 41 -13.31 3.35 6.57
C LYS A 41 -12.66 4.40 5.67
N ILE A 42 -11.41 4.21 5.30
CA ILE A 42 -10.64 5.15 4.49
C ILE A 42 -10.75 4.79 3.01
N SER A 43 -11.05 5.78 2.19
CA SER A 43 -10.81 5.73 0.75
C SER A 43 -9.42 6.26 0.48
N SER A 44 -8.49 5.38 0.10
CA SER A 44 -7.07 5.72 -0.06
C SER A 44 -6.65 5.73 -1.52
N LYS A 45 -5.55 6.42 -1.81
CA LYS A 45 -4.86 6.36 -3.12
C LYS A 45 -3.83 5.24 -3.15
N PRO A 46 -3.36 4.81 -4.34
CA PRO A 46 -2.31 3.79 -4.45
C PRO A 46 -1.05 4.19 -3.66
N GLY A 47 -0.28 3.19 -3.22
CA GLY A 47 1.01 3.40 -2.55
C GLY A 47 0.93 3.30 -1.02
N HIS A 48 1.82 4.03 -0.33
CA HIS A 48 2.02 3.92 1.12
C HIS A 48 0.75 4.14 1.95
N GLN A 49 -0.09 5.10 1.55
CA GLN A 49 -1.32 5.47 2.24
C GLN A 49 -2.32 4.28 2.31
N LEU A 50 -2.40 3.47 1.25
CA LEU A 50 -3.25 2.28 1.20
C LEU A 50 -2.75 1.20 2.16
N ILE A 51 -1.43 0.95 2.17
CA ILE A 51 -0.81 -0.05 3.05
C ILE A 51 -1.05 0.33 4.51
N LEU A 52 -0.93 1.61 4.85
CA LEU A 52 -1.22 2.11 6.19
C LEU A 52 -2.68 1.87 6.57
N ALA A 53 -3.63 2.25 5.70
CA ALA A 53 -5.05 2.04 5.96
C ALA A 53 -5.37 0.54 6.15
N SER A 54 -4.74 -0.33 5.35
CA SER A 54 -4.87 -1.78 5.45
C SER A 54 -4.34 -2.31 6.78
N ALA A 55 -3.15 -1.90 7.20
CA ALA A 55 -2.51 -2.34 8.44
C ALA A 55 -3.34 -1.99 9.69
N TYR A 56 -4.06 -0.87 9.68
CA TYR A 56 -4.98 -0.48 10.77
C TYR A 56 -6.39 -1.09 10.63
N GLY A 57 -6.62 -1.94 9.62
CA GLY A 57 -7.93 -2.52 9.33
C GLY A 57 -8.98 -1.47 8.94
N MET A 58 -8.54 -0.31 8.46
CA MET A 58 -9.39 0.84 8.12
C MET A 58 -9.53 1.06 6.61
N LEU A 59 -8.87 0.28 5.74
CA LEU A 59 -9.05 0.39 4.29
C LEU A 59 -10.48 0.00 3.87
N GLY A 60 -11.18 0.90 3.18
CA GLY A 60 -12.56 0.70 2.71
C GLY A 60 -12.71 0.70 1.20
N SER A 61 -12.06 1.64 0.51
CA SER A 61 -12.02 1.73 -0.96
C SER A 61 -10.67 2.27 -1.43
N VAL A 62 -10.42 2.15 -2.73
CA VAL A 62 -9.23 2.70 -3.36
C VAL A 62 -9.65 3.62 -4.50
N ASP A 63 -9.14 4.85 -4.50
CA ASP A 63 -9.23 5.76 -5.63
C ASP A 63 -8.02 5.58 -6.52
N ALA A 64 -8.20 4.86 -7.62
CA ALA A 64 -7.17 4.50 -8.58
C ALA A 64 -7.22 5.39 -9.83
N THR A 65 -7.47 6.68 -9.63
CA THR A 65 -7.39 7.68 -10.70
C THR A 65 -5.95 7.85 -11.18
N SER A 66 -5.71 7.61 -12.47
CA SER A 66 -4.40 7.83 -13.09
C SER A 66 -4.38 9.08 -13.96
N ILE A 67 -3.23 9.74 -14.01
CA ILE A 67 -2.98 10.87 -14.92
C ILE A 67 -2.83 10.36 -16.37
N THR A 68 -2.45 9.09 -16.55
CA THR A 68 -2.26 8.47 -17.87
C THR A 68 -3.34 7.44 -18.16
N SER A 69 -3.73 7.34 -19.43
CA SER A 69 -4.61 6.31 -19.96
C SER A 69 -3.90 5.57 -21.09
N PRO A 70 -3.58 4.27 -20.96
CA PRO A 70 -3.82 3.41 -19.78
C PRO A 70 -2.92 3.76 -18.58
N PRO A 71 -3.30 3.35 -17.35
CA PRO A 71 -2.45 3.46 -16.18
C PRO A 71 -1.23 2.53 -16.27
N PRO A 72 -0.10 2.86 -15.63
CA PRO A 72 1.08 2.00 -15.63
C PRO A 72 0.79 0.63 -15.01
N LEU A 73 1.23 -0.44 -15.68
CA LEU A 73 0.97 -1.82 -15.25
C LEU A 73 1.65 -2.15 -13.91
N SER A 74 2.83 -1.59 -13.65
CA SER A 74 3.54 -1.77 -12.38
C SER A 74 2.74 -1.23 -11.20
N GLU A 75 2.30 0.03 -11.28
CA GLU A 75 1.54 0.70 -10.21
C GLU A 75 0.19 0.02 -9.96
N THR A 76 -0.52 -0.37 -11.03
CA THR A 76 -1.78 -1.10 -10.90
C THR A 76 -1.58 -2.50 -10.32
N THR A 77 -0.48 -3.18 -10.64
CA THR A 77 -0.12 -4.48 -10.05
C THR A 77 0.20 -4.36 -8.57
N GLU A 78 0.96 -3.34 -8.16
CA GLU A 78 1.24 -3.07 -6.74
C GLU A 78 -0.04 -2.79 -5.94
N LEU A 79 -0.93 -1.95 -6.49
CA LEU A 79 -2.23 -1.66 -5.89
C LEU A 79 -3.07 -2.92 -5.72
N ILE A 80 -3.23 -3.71 -6.79
CA ILE A 80 -4.08 -4.91 -6.73
C ILE A 80 -3.49 -5.95 -5.79
N LYS A 81 -2.16 -6.11 -5.78
CA LYS A 81 -1.48 -6.96 -4.81
C LYS A 81 -1.83 -6.56 -3.37
N ALA A 82 -1.72 -5.27 -3.05
CA ALA A 82 -2.05 -4.77 -1.71
C ALA A 82 -3.53 -4.96 -1.34
N VAL A 83 -4.45 -4.82 -2.31
CA VAL A 83 -5.87 -5.12 -2.13
C VAL A 83 -6.10 -6.61 -1.82
N ILE A 84 -5.44 -7.51 -2.54
CA ILE A 84 -5.57 -8.96 -2.29
C ILE A 84 -5.00 -9.31 -0.90
N GLU A 85 -3.84 -8.75 -0.55
CA GLU A 85 -3.21 -8.97 0.77
C GLU A 85 -4.04 -8.42 1.93
N ASN A 86 -4.85 -7.37 1.71
CA ASN A 86 -5.84 -6.88 2.67
C ASN A 86 -7.04 -7.84 2.86
N GLY A 87 -7.15 -8.90 2.07
CA GLY A 87 -8.33 -9.78 2.03
C GLY A 87 -9.47 -9.23 1.17
N GLY A 88 -9.18 -8.29 0.27
CA GLY A 88 -10.16 -7.61 -0.58
C GLY A 88 -10.60 -6.25 -0.05
N LEU A 89 -11.66 -5.70 -0.64
CA LEU A 89 -12.28 -4.43 -0.23
C LEU A 89 -13.72 -4.69 0.19
N GLN A 90 -14.12 -4.17 1.36
CA GLN A 90 -15.49 -4.19 1.83
C GLN A 90 -15.75 -2.96 2.71
N PRO A 91 -16.88 -2.25 2.55
CA PRO A 91 -17.94 -2.42 1.55
C PRO A 91 -17.64 -1.74 0.19
N GLY A 92 -16.47 -1.11 0.05
CA GLY A 92 -16.13 -0.33 -1.14
C GLY A 92 -15.57 -1.16 -2.30
N GLY A 93 -14.97 -0.46 -3.25
CA GLY A 93 -14.31 -1.04 -4.41
C GLY A 93 -13.17 -0.16 -4.92
N ILE A 94 -12.76 -0.40 -6.15
CA ILE A 94 -11.73 0.38 -6.84
C ILE A 94 -12.44 1.41 -7.72
N ASN A 95 -12.30 2.68 -7.39
CA ASN A 95 -12.75 3.78 -8.23
C ASN A 95 -11.69 4.05 -9.30
N ILE A 96 -11.95 3.63 -10.54
CA ILE A 96 -11.04 3.81 -11.67
C ILE A 96 -11.35 5.15 -12.33
N GLY A 97 -10.56 6.18 -12.01
CA GLY A 97 -10.64 7.46 -12.70
C GLY A 97 -9.70 7.50 -13.91
N VAL A 98 -10.23 7.96 -15.05
CA VAL A 98 -9.43 8.22 -16.26
C VAL A 98 -9.43 9.71 -16.55
N LYS A 99 -8.25 10.26 -16.82
CA LYS A 99 -8.10 11.63 -17.30
C LYS A 99 -7.81 11.60 -18.80
N LEU A 100 -8.66 12.26 -19.58
CA LEU A 100 -8.43 12.46 -21.01
C LEU A 100 -7.28 13.45 -21.24
N ARG A 101 -6.60 13.28 -22.36
CA ARG A 101 -5.60 14.26 -22.81
C ARG A 101 -6.31 15.52 -23.28
N PRO A 102 -5.67 16.71 -23.21
CA PRO A 102 -6.31 17.96 -23.61
C PRO A 102 -6.81 17.98 -25.06
N ASP A 103 -6.18 17.18 -25.93
CA ASP A 103 -6.49 17.02 -27.35
C ASP A 103 -7.51 15.90 -27.64
N SER A 104 -7.89 15.10 -26.64
CA SER A 104 -8.94 14.08 -26.76
C SER A 104 -10.32 14.70 -26.54
N LEU A 105 -11.02 15.01 -27.63
CA LEU A 105 -12.27 15.78 -27.62
C LEU A 105 -13.51 14.93 -27.93
N ASP A 106 -13.36 13.69 -28.41
CA ASP A 106 -14.49 12.81 -28.72
C ASP A 106 -14.91 12.03 -27.45
N LEU A 107 -16.22 11.86 -27.27
CA LEU A 107 -16.80 10.95 -26.26
C LEU A 107 -16.29 9.51 -26.43
N LYS A 108 -15.95 9.09 -27.65
CA LYS A 108 -15.34 7.77 -27.88
C LYS A 108 -13.98 7.62 -27.20
N ASP A 109 -13.20 8.69 -27.07
CA ASP A 109 -11.90 8.66 -26.39
C ASP A 109 -12.06 8.34 -24.91
N LEU A 110 -13.17 8.78 -24.29
CA LEU A 110 -13.53 8.44 -22.91
C LEU A 110 -13.80 6.94 -22.77
N ALA A 111 -14.62 6.38 -23.66
CA ALA A 111 -14.93 4.96 -23.64
C ALA A 111 -13.68 4.09 -23.85
N VAL A 112 -12.85 4.43 -24.85
CA VAL A 112 -11.57 3.74 -25.11
C VAL A 112 -10.64 3.83 -23.90
N SER A 113 -10.58 4.99 -23.23
CA SER A 113 -9.76 5.17 -22.02
C SER A 113 -10.21 4.28 -20.86
N TYR A 114 -11.52 4.18 -20.61
CA TYR A 114 -12.04 3.28 -19.58
C TYR A 114 -11.77 1.82 -19.92
N VAL A 115 -11.98 1.39 -21.16
CA VAL A 115 -11.69 0.01 -21.59
C VAL A 115 -10.21 -0.30 -21.37
N ALA A 116 -9.31 0.59 -21.79
CA ALA A 116 -7.87 0.42 -21.61
C ALA A 116 -7.47 0.35 -20.12
N ALA A 117 -8.09 1.16 -19.26
CA ALA A 117 -7.85 1.12 -17.82
C ALA A 117 -8.36 -0.20 -17.20
N ILE A 118 -9.58 -0.62 -17.53
CA ILE A 118 -10.15 -1.89 -17.04
C ILE A 118 -9.29 -3.07 -17.46
N ASP A 119 -8.83 -3.10 -18.72
CA ASP A 119 -7.91 -4.15 -19.21
C ASP A 119 -6.58 -4.15 -18.45
N ALA A 120 -6.03 -2.98 -18.13
CA ALA A 120 -4.82 -2.87 -17.32
C ALA A 120 -5.03 -3.44 -15.91
N PHE A 121 -6.15 -3.12 -15.24
CA PHE A 121 -6.50 -3.70 -13.94
C PHE A 121 -6.75 -5.21 -14.00
N GLY A 122 -7.38 -5.70 -15.07
CA GLY A 122 -7.57 -7.14 -15.29
C GLY A 122 -6.25 -7.89 -15.46
N LYS A 123 -5.29 -7.32 -16.21
CA LYS A 123 -3.93 -7.86 -16.31
C LYS A 123 -3.18 -7.80 -14.98
N ALA A 124 -3.24 -6.66 -14.29
CA ALA A 124 -2.65 -6.47 -12.96
C ALA A 124 -3.15 -7.50 -11.95
N LEU A 125 -4.45 -7.82 -11.96
CA LEU A 125 -5.03 -8.85 -11.09
C LEU A 125 -4.42 -10.23 -11.33
N ARG A 126 -4.23 -10.63 -12.59
CA ARG A 126 -3.61 -11.91 -12.93
C ARG A 126 -2.14 -11.96 -12.47
N ILE A 127 -1.39 -10.88 -12.70
CA ILE A 127 0.01 -10.77 -12.30
C ILE A 127 0.15 -10.78 -10.78
N ALA A 128 -0.63 -9.95 -10.07
CA ALA A 128 -0.62 -9.89 -8.62
C ALA A 128 -0.97 -11.24 -7.98
N THR A 129 -1.96 -11.94 -8.52
CA THR A 129 -2.32 -13.29 -8.07
C THR A 129 -1.16 -14.27 -8.26
N LYS A 130 -0.47 -14.20 -9.40
CA LYS A 130 0.73 -15.02 -9.65
C LYS A 130 1.86 -14.71 -8.68
N ILE A 131 2.15 -13.43 -8.43
CA ILE A 131 3.17 -12.97 -7.48
C ILE A 131 2.88 -13.53 -6.07
N ILE A 132 1.62 -13.44 -5.63
CA ILE A 132 1.19 -13.94 -4.32
C ILE A 132 1.30 -15.47 -4.26
N ALA A 133 0.84 -16.17 -5.31
CA ALA A 133 0.89 -17.63 -5.38
C ALA A 133 2.33 -18.18 -5.37
N ASP A 134 3.26 -17.53 -6.09
CA ASP A 134 4.67 -17.93 -6.10
C ASP A 134 5.32 -17.71 -4.71
N GLY A 135 4.81 -16.74 -3.93
CA GLY A 135 5.18 -16.51 -2.54
C GLY A 135 6.62 -16.03 -2.34
N VAL A 136 7.32 -15.63 -3.40
CA VAL A 136 8.75 -15.31 -3.36
C VAL A 136 9.01 -14.07 -2.49
N PHE A 137 8.19 -13.02 -2.63
CA PHE A 137 8.33 -11.79 -1.84
C PHE A 137 8.03 -12.00 -0.36
N ILE A 138 6.95 -12.73 -0.04
CA ILE A 138 6.57 -12.97 1.37
C ILE A 138 7.60 -13.86 2.07
N LYS A 139 8.15 -14.88 1.39
CA LYS A 139 9.23 -15.71 1.95
C LYS A 139 10.47 -14.88 2.26
N ASN A 140 10.87 -13.98 1.36
CA ASN A 140 11.99 -13.08 1.61
C ASN A 140 11.71 -12.13 2.80
N LEU A 141 10.49 -11.59 2.89
CA LEU A 141 10.11 -10.74 4.03
C LEU A 141 10.21 -11.51 5.35
N GLN A 142 9.67 -12.73 5.40
CA GLN A 142 9.77 -13.61 6.57
C GLN A 142 11.23 -13.92 6.94
N GLN A 143 12.08 -14.23 5.96
CA GLN A 143 13.51 -14.45 6.20
C GLN A 143 14.20 -13.20 6.73
N ARG A 144 13.89 -12.02 6.17
CA ARG A 144 14.48 -10.73 6.59
C ARG A 144 14.14 -10.40 8.04
N TYR A 145 12.94 -10.74 8.51
CA TYR A 145 12.47 -10.45 9.87
C TYR A 145 12.49 -11.68 10.80
N LEU A 146 13.27 -12.72 10.46
CA LEU A 146 13.34 -13.97 11.23
C LEU A 146 13.88 -13.77 12.65
N SER A 147 14.77 -12.79 12.85
CA SER A 147 15.37 -12.48 14.16
C SER A 147 14.33 -12.01 15.18
N PHE A 148 13.23 -11.39 14.74
CA PHE A 148 12.13 -10.98 15.63
C PHE A 148 11.23 -12.14 16.06
N HIS A 149 11.33 -13.28 15.40
CA HIS A 149 10.50 -14.46 15.65
C HIS A 149 11.30 -15.60 16.31
N SER A 150 12.54 -15.33 16.73
CA SER A 150 13.43 -16.33 17.34
C SER A 150 14.31 -15.71 18.43
N GLY A 151 14.78 -16.55 19.35
CA GLY A 151 15.73 -16.15 20.40
C GLY A 151 15.30 -14.91 21.19
N PHE A 152 16.21 -13.95 21.33
CA PHE A 152 15.97 -12.70 22.06
C PHE A 152 14.89 -11.83 21.40
N GLY A 153 14.83 -11.81 20.05
CA GLY A 153 13.86 -10.97 19.34
C GLY A 153 12.42 -11.41 19.59
N SER A 154 12.15 -12.70 19.75
CA SER A 154 10.82 -13.19 20.14
C SER A 154 10.40 -12.70 21.53
N ARG A 155 11.31 -12.71 22.50
CA ARG A 155 11.05 -12.17 23.85
C ARG A 155 10.78 -10.67 23.79
N PHE A 156 11.55 -9.94 22.99
CA PHE A 156 11.37 -8.51 22.76
C PHE A 156 9.99 -8.20 22.16
N MET A 157 9.57 -8.92 21.12
CA MET A 157 8.26 -8.72 20.48
C MET A 157 7.07 -9.04 21.40
N ASN A 158 7.23 -9.94 22.35
CA ASN A 158 6.20 -10.29 23.33
C ASN A 158 6.14 -9.33 24.53
N GLY A 159 7.04 -8.33 24.61
CA GLY A 159 7.13 -7.43 25.76
C GLY A 159 7.72 -8.09 27.02
N GLU A 160 8.43 -9.21 26.88
CA GLU A 160 9.05 -9.97 27.97
C GLU A 160 10.51 -9.55 28.22
N ALA A 161 11.06 -8.66 27.40
CA ALA A 161 12.41 -8.13 27.54
C ALA A 161 12.38 -6.75 28.19
N SER A 162 13.12 -6.57 29.28
CA SER A 162 13.32 -5.25 29.88
C SER A 162 14.37 -4.43 29.12
N LEU A 163 14.45 -3.13 29.43
CA LEU A 163 15.48 -2.27 28.84
C LEU A 163 16.89 -2.71 29.26
N GLU A 164 17.06 -3.14 30.51
CA GLU A 164 18.32 -3.67 31.05
C GLU A 164 18.74 -4.96 30.34
N GLU A 165 17.79 -5.84 30.02
CA GLU A 165 18.07 -7.05 29.24
C GLU A 165 18.48 -6.73 27.79
N CYS A 166 17.91 -5.68 27.19
CA CYS A 166 18.31 -5.20 25.86
C CYS A 166 19.74 -4.63 25.86
N GLU A 167 20.09 -3.89 26.91
CA GLU A 167 21.46 -3.37 27.11
C GLU A 167 22.45 -4.54 27.24
N GLU A 168 22.16 -5.51 28.11
CA GLU A 168 23.00 -6.69 28.31
C GLU A 168 23.18 -7.48 27.02
N HIS A 169 22.10 -7.69 26.26
CA HIS A 169 22.14 -8.40 24.99
C HIS A 169 23.04 -7.68 23.98
N THR A 170 22.93 -6.35 23.87
CA THR A 170 23.76 -5.53 22.98
C THR A 170 25.24 -5.57 23.40
N ARG A 171 25.51 -5.49 24.71
CA ARG A 171 26.87 -5.58 25.26
C ARG A 171 27.53 -6.92 24.96
N LYS A 172 26.79 -8.03 25.10
CA LYS A 172 27.27 -9.40 24.79
C LYS A 172 27.59 -9.59 23.30
N GLN A 173 26.90 -8.89 22.41
CA GLN A 173 27.18 -8.91 20.97
C GLN A 173 28.36 -8.01 20.57
N ASN A 174 29.02 -7.31 21.52
CA ASN A 174 30.11 -6.37 21.27
C ASN A 174 29.78 -5.30 20.20
N GLY A 175 28.50 -4.97 20.02
CA GLY A 175 28.05 -4.04 18.98
C GLY A 175 28.19 -4.55 17.54
N ASP A 176 28.58 -5.80 17.32
CA ASP A 176 28.80 -6.37 15.99
C ASP A 176 27.48 -6.89 15.39
N ALA A 177 26.58 -5.94 15.10
CA ALA A 177 25.32 -6.23 14.42
C ALA A 177 25.59 -6.36 12.92
N SER A 178 25.64 -7.59 12.40
CA SER A 178 25.68 -7.82 10.96
C SER A 178 24.31 -7.54 10.33
N TYR A 179 24.26 -6.56 9.43
CA TYR A 179 23.04 -6.22 8.69
C TYR A 179 23.00 -6.95 7.36
N ALA A 180 21.91 -7.66 7.10
CA ALA A 180 21.66 -8.24 5.78
C ALA A 180 21.25 -7.15 4.77
N SER A 181 21.92 -7.12 3.62
CA SER A 181 21.57 -6.24 2.49
C SER A 181 20.10 -6.37 2.10
N GLY A 182 19.42 -5.25 1.85
CA GLY A 182 18.03 -5.22 1.42
C GLY A 182 17.81 -5.71 -0.01
N ARG A 183 18.84 -5.65 -0.87
CA ARG A 183 18.80 -6.07 -2.29
C ARG A 183 17.62 -5.44 -3.06
N SER A 184 17.34 -4.16 -2.83
CA SER A 184 16.18 -3.47 -3.41
C SER A 184 16.13 -3.58 -4.94
N GLU A 185 17.27 -3.46 -5.60
CA GLU A 185 17.42 -3.55 -7.06
C GLU A 185 17.05 -4.95 -7.58
N HIS A 186 17.42 -6.00 -6.83
CA HIS A 186 17.05 -7.37 -7.18
C HIS A 186 15.52 -7.56 -7.12
N TRP A 187 14.87 -7.04 -6.08
CA TRP A 187 13.43 -7.16 -5.91
C TRP A 187 12.65 -6.33 -6.93
N GLN A 188 13.14 -5.14 -7.27
CA GLN A 188 12.59 -4.34 -8.35
C GLN A 188 12.72 -5.03 -9.71
N ALA A 189 13.89 -5.61 -10.02
CA ALA A 189 14.10 -6.35 -11.26
C ALA A 189 13.22 -7.60 -11.34
N LEU A 190 13.06 -8.33 -10.22
CA LEU A 190 12.17 -9.49 -10.15
C LEU A 190 10.71 -9.07 -10.37
N PHE A 191 10.25 -8.01 -9.71
CA PHE A 191 8.90 -7.48 -9.90
C PHE A 191 8.67 -7.06 -11.35
N HIS A 192 9.63 -6.36 -11.96
CA HIS A 192 9.57 -5.98 -13.36
C HIS A 192 9.41 -7.19 -14.30
N ARG A 193 10.13 -8.29 -14.02
CA ARG A 193 10.02 -9.54 -14.77
C ARG A 193 8.63 -10.17 -14.70
N TYR A 194 7.88 -9.99 -13.61
CA TYR A 194 6.47 -10.41 -13.54
C TYR A 194 5.56 -9.56 -14.41
N THR A 195 5.87 -8.27 -14.57
CA THR A 195 5.03 -7.35 -15.36
C THR A 195 5.30 -7.42 -16.87
N GLN A 196 6.43 -7.99 -17.29
CA GLN A 196 6.78 -8.14 -18.72
C GLN A 196 6.38 -9.49 -19.34
N ASN A 197 6.19 -10.53 -18.53
CA ASN A 197 5.85 -11.89 -18.98
C ASN A 197 4.36 -12.19 -18.80
#